data_AF-A0A0N5B2Y2-F1
#
_entry.id   AF-A0A0N5B2Y2-F1
#
_cell.length_a   1.000
_cell.length_b   1.000
_cell.length_c   1.000
_cell.angle_alpha   90.00
_cell.angle_beta   90.00
_cell.angle_gamma   90.00
#
_symmetry.space_group_name_H-M   'P 1'
#
loop_
_entity.id
_entity.type
_entity.pdbx_description
1 polymer ?
#
loop_
_entity_poly.entity_id
_entity_poly.type
_entity_poly.pdbx_seq_one_letter_code
_entity_poly.pdbx_strand_id
1 'polypeptide(L)'
;MSKFKTINKDHGFNIRDQVYKKLLDRVGNTMKLETRFKGPYKLMNIDEETGNCQLQSISRYGRENEKKLVTAHIKQLKLDKGSR
;
A
#
# COMPACT_ATOMS: atom_id res chain seq x y z
N MET A 1 22.45 -22.08 16.72
CA MET A 1 22.16 -20.97 15.80
C MET A 1 20.94 -21.34 14.96
N SER A 2 19.76 -20.83 15.31
CA SER A 2 18.52 -21.10 14.59
C SER A 2 18.58 -20.40 13.22
N LYS A 3 18.60 -21.18 12.15
CA LYS A 3 18.40 -20.68 10.79
C LYS A 3 16.95 -20.22 10.70
N PHE A 4 16.69 -18.92 10.86
CA PHE A 4 15.42 -18.34 10.50
C PHE A 4 15.27 -18.50 8.99
N LYS A 5 14.40 -19.42 8.58
CA LYS A 5 13.92 -19.51 7.20
C LYS A 5 13.16 -18.20 6.96
N THR A 6 13.74 -17.27 6.22
CA THR A 6 13.00 -16.14 5.66
C THR A 6 11.90 -16.72 4.78
N ILE A 7 10.70 -16.80 5.33
CA ILE A 7 9.50 -17.16 4.58
C ILE A 7 9.17 -15.91 3.79
N ASN A 8 9.81 -15.74 2.64
CA ASN A 8 9.46 -14.71 1.68
C ASN A 8 8.05 -15.01 1.22
N LYS A 9 7.05 -14.37 1.84
CA LYS A 9 5.66 -14.46 1.42
C LYS A 9 5.60 -13.80 0.06
N ASP A 10 5.50 -14.63 -0.98
CA ASP A 10 5.43 -14.16 -2.35
C ASP A 10 4.34 -13.07 -2.46
N HIS A 11 4.77 -11.89 -2.84
CA HIS A 11 3.92 -10.72 -2.96
C HIS A 11 4.21 -10.02 -4.28
N GLY A 12 3.19 -9.86 -5.11
CA GLY A 12 3.31 -9.27 -6.45
C GLY A 12 3.52 -7.76 -6.49
N PHE A 13 4.15 -7.18 -5.47
CA PHE A 13 4.45 -5.75 -5.36
C PHE A 13 5.96 -5.53 -5.34
N ASN A 14 6.43 -4.59 -6.14
CA ASN A 14 7.82 -4.15 -6.16
C ASN A 14 7.97 -2.80 -5.44
N ILE A 15 9.15 -2.57 -4.87
CA ILE A 15 9.51 -1.27 -4.33
C ILE A 15 9.49 -0.23 -5.47
N ARG A 16 8.94 0.96 -5.19
CA ARG A 16 8.62 2.05 -6.12
C ARG A 16 7.33 1.89 -6.93
N ASP A 17 6.60 0.78 -6.78
CA ASP A 17 5.29 0.66 -7.42
C ASP A 17 4.31 1.70 -6.87
N GLN A 18 3.45 2.19 -7.76
CA GLN A 18 2.33 3.04 -7.40
C GLN A 18 1.14 2.15 -6.97
N VAL A 19 0.66 2.37 -5.74
CA VAL A 19 -0.38 1.55 -5.12
C VAL A 19 -1.45 2.42 -4.49
N TYR A 20 -2.65 1.85 -4.35
CA TYR A 20 -3.73 2.40 -3.54
C TYR A 20 -3.94 1.57 -2.28
N LYS A 21 -4.31 2.24 -1.19
CA LYS A 21 -4.63 1.61 0.11
C LYS A 21 -6.13 1.42 0.24
N LYS A 22 -6.57 0.20 0.53
CA LYS A 22 -7.98 -0.12 0.83
C LYS A 22 -8.41 0.54 2.15
N LEU A 23 -9.61 1.11 2.16
CA LEU A 23 -10.23 1.67 3.37
C LEU A 23 -11.08 0.58 4.03
N LEU A 24 -10.80 0.26 5.30
CA LEU A 24 -11.48 -0.80 6.05
C LEU A 24 -12.63 -0.29 6.92
N ASP A 25 -12.59 0.97 7.33
CA ASP A 25 -13.46 1.54 8.37
C ASP A 25 -14.86 1.94 7.85
N ARG A 26 -15.37 1.28 6.82
CA ARG A 26 -16.66 1.64 6.20
C ARG A 26 -17.72 0.61 6.47
N VAL A 27 -18.83 1.09 7.04
CA VAL A 27 -19.99 0.28 7.41
C VAL A 27 -21.25 0.98 6.89
N GLY A 28 -22.21 0.23 6.34
CA GLY A 28 -23.48 0.79 5.85
C GLY A 28 -23.36 1.57 4.53
N ASN A 29 -24.07 2.69 4.40
CA ASN A 29 -24.19 3.42 3.13
C ASN A 29 -22.88 4.07 2.64
N THR A 30 -21.92 4.35 3.54
CA THR A 30 -20.61 4.91 3.17
C THR A 30 -19.76 3.94 2.33
N MET A 31 -20.01 2.62 2.41
CA MET A 31 -19.40 1.65 1.49
C MET A 31 -19.86 1.81 0.03
N LYS A 32 -21.09 2.31 -0.19
CA LYS A 32 -21.69 2.45 -1.53
C LYS A 32 -21.32 3.77 -2.20
N LEU A 33 -21.26 4.86 -1.41
CA LEU A 33 -21.15 6.22 -1.94
C LEU A 33 -19.72 6.71 -2.11
N GLU A 34 -18.74 6.15 -1.38
CA GLU A 34 -17.37 6.65 -1.39
C GLU A 34 -16.36 5.68 -2.04
N THR A 35 -15.21 6.23 -2.45
CA THR A 35 -14.07 5.52 -3.06
C THR A 35 -13.46 4.47 -2.15
N ARG A 36 -13.49 3.19 -2.54
CA ARG A 36 -13.03 2.04 -1.71
C ARG A 36 -11.53 2.03 -1.39
N PHE A 37 -10.77 2.83 -2.11
CA PHE A 37 -9.32 2.93 -1.98
C PHE A 37 -8.90 4.40 -1.90
N LYS A 38 -7.85 4.67 -1.13
CA LYS A 38 -7.21 5.98 -0.96
C LYS A 38 -5.84 5.93 -1.63
N GLY A 39 -5.36 7.07 -2.13
CA GLY A 39 -4.09 7.16 -2.85
C GLY A 39 -4.27 7.84 -4.20
N PRO A 40 -3.20 8.07 -4.96
CA PRO A 40 -2.06 7.18 -5.11
C PRO A 40 -0.96 7.31 -4.04
N TYR A 41 -0.27 6.21 -3.80
CA TYR A 41 0.89 6.11 -2.93
C TYR A 41 2.05 5.45 -3.66
N LYS A 42 3.27 5.83 -3.32
CA LYS A 42 4.49 5.15 -3.75
C LYS A 42 4.92 4.16 -2.67
N LEU A 43 5.17 2.92 -3.05
CA LEU A 43 5.61 1.90 -2.12
C LEU A 43 7.12 2.05 -1.87
N MET A 44 7.50 2.36 -0.63
CA MET A 44 8.88 2.66 -0.26
C MET A 44 9.61 1.46 0.32
N ASN A 45 8.93 0.71 1.18
CA ASN A 45 9.52 -0.46 1.84
C ASN A 45 8.45 -1.50 2.15
N ILE A 46 8.85 -2.77 2.17
CA ILE A 46 8.05 -3.91 2.62
C ILE A 46 8.85 -4.65 3.68
N ASP A 47 8.29 -4.79 4.86
CA ASP A 47 8.76 -5.73 5.86
C ASP A 47 8.26 -7.13 5.46
N GLU A 48 9.20 -7.98 5.04
CA GLU A 48 8.92 -9.36 4.59
C GLU A 48 8.45 -10.27 5.72
N GLU A 49 8.81 -9.99 6.98
CA GLU A 49 8.41 -10.80 8.14
C GLU A 49 6.93 -10.57 8.48
N THR A 50 6.56 -9.30 8.62
CA THR A 50 5.20 -8.91 9.06
C THR A 50 4.25 -8.68 7.90
N GLY A 51 4.75 -8.37 6.70
CA GLY A 51 3.94 -7.91 5.56
C GLY A 51 3.49 -6.46 5.68
N ASN A 52 4.12 -5.67 6.57
CA ASN A 52 3.85 -4.24 6.70
C ASN A 52 4.61 -3.46 5.63
N CYS A 53 3.93 -2.51 5.01
CA CYS A 53 4.48 -1.67 3.97
C CYS A 53 4.52 -0.21 4.43
N GLN A 54 5.61 0.47 4.07
CA GLN A 54 5.74 1.92 4.18
C GLN A 54 5.40 2.54 2.83
N LEU A 55 4.45 3.46 2.86
CA LEU A 55 3.92 4.15 1.69
C LEU A 55 4.20 5.64 1.79
N GLN A 56 4.58 6.26 0.69
CA GLN A 56 4.71 7.70 0.56
C GLN A 56 3.51 8.26 -0.17
N SER A 57 2.86 9.30 0.38
CA SER A 57 1.71 9.91 -0.32
C SER A 57 2.16 10.68 -1.55
N ILE A 58 1.51 10.42 -2.68
CA ILE A 58 1.68 11.19 -3.90
C ILE A 58 0.53 12.19 -3.99
N SER A 59 0.86 13.47 -4.16
CA SER A 59 -0.15 14.51 -4.38
C SER A 59 -0.81 14.36 -5.76
N ARG A 60 -1.93 15.05 -5.98
CA ARG A 60 -2.64 15.07 -7.28
C ARG A 60 -1.74 15.48 -8.46
N TYR A 61 -0.69 16.25 -8.21
CA TYR A 61 0.26 16.73 -9.22
C TYR A 61 1.52 15.85 -9.34
N GLY A 62 1.51 14.62 -8.79
CA GLY A 62 2.65 13.70 -8.85
C GLY A 62 3.78 14.03 -7.88
N ARG A 63 3.65 15.07 -7.04
CA ARG A 63 4.68 15.40 -6.04
C ARG A 63 4.66 14.41 -4.90
N GLU A 64 5.79 13.77 -4.65
CA GLU A 64 6.04 12.88 -3.53
C GLU A 64 6.18 13.70 -2.25
N ASN A 65 5.46 13.31 -1.19
CA ASN A 65 5.54 13.98 0.09
C ASN A 65 6.40 13.15 1.06
N GLU A 66 7.66 13.53 1.21
CA GLU A 66 8.63 12.87 2.09
C GLU A 66 8.24 12.90 3.57
N LYS A 67 7.47 13.90 4.00
CA LYS A 67 7.11 14.07 5.42
C LYS A 67 5.95 13.20 5.87
N LYS A 68 5.15 12.68 4.95
CA LYS A 68 3.93 11.90 5.27
C LYS A 68 4.08 10.47 4.78
N LEU A 69 4.75 9.67 5.60
CA LEU A 69 4.77 8.22 5.48
C LEU A 69 3.49 7.63 6.07
N VAL A 70 2.86 6.74 5.32
CA VAL A 70 1.66 6.00 5.70
C VAL A 70 2.02 4.53 5.80
N THR A 71 1.65 3.90 6.90
CA THR A 71 1.79 2.45 7.05
C THR A 71 0.52 1.73 6.60
N ALA A 72 0.68 0.59 5.95
CA ALA A 72 -0.41 -0.28 5.53
C ALA A 72 0.08 -1.73 5.44
N HIS A 73 -0.80 -2.70 5.61
CA HIS A 73 -0.44 -4.09 5.39
C HIS A 73 -0.53 -4.43 3.89
N ILE A 74 0.32 -5.32 3.38
CA ILE A 74 0.41 -5.66 1.95
C ILE A 74 -0.92 -6.14 1.34
N LYS A 75 -1.73 -6.87 2.11
CA LYS A 75 -3.10 -7.31 1.74
C LYS A 75 -4.09 -6.16 1.52
N GLN A 76 -3.78 -4.96 2.01
CA GLN A 76 -4.60 -3.76 1.84
C GLN A 76 -4.20 -2.97 0.59
N LEU A 77 -3.14 -3.38 -0.10
CA LEU A 77 -2.63 -2.67 -1.27
C LEU A 77 -3.28 -3.17 -2.55
N LYS A 78 -3.44 -2.27 -3.50
CA LYS A 78 -3.85 -2.56 -4.86
C LYS A 78 -2.94 -1.82 -5.81
N LEU A 79 -2.33 -2.52 -6.76
CA LEU A 79 -1.52 -1.91 -7.81
C LEU A 79 -2.37 -0.91 -8.60
N ASP A 80 -1.79 0.26 -8.86
CA ASP A 80 -2.30 1.18 -9.85
C ASP A 80 -2.02 0.60 -11.23
N LYS A 81 -2.99 -0.16 -11.76
CA LYS A 81 -3.01 -0.50 -13.17
C LYS A 81 -3.38 0.78 -13.90
N GLY A 82 -2.40 1.64 -14.14
CA GLY A 82 -2.58 2.85 -14.94
C GLY A 82 -3.45 2.49 -16.14
N SER A 83 -4.58 3.18 -16.28
CA SER A 83 -5.45 3.01 -17.44
C SER A 83 -4.57 3.18 -18.68
N ARG A 84 -4.38 2.08 -19.41
CA ARG A 84 -4.08 2.19 -20.84
C ARG A 84 -5.25 2.87 -21.53
#